data_AF-A0A382P2H7-F1
#
_entry.id   AF-A0A382P2H7-F1
#
_cell.length_a   1.000
_cell.length_b   1.000
_cell.length_c   1.000
_cell.angle_alpha   90.00
_cell.angle_beta   90.00
_cell.angle_gamma   90.00
#
_symmetry.space_group_name_H-M   'P 1'
#
loop_
_entity.id
_entity.type
_entity.pdbx_description
1 polymer ?
#
loop_
_entity_poly.entity_id
_entity_poly.type
_entity_poly.pdbx_seq_one_letter_code
_entity_poly.pdbx_strand_id
1 'polypeptide(L)'
;KYTKGYNQPYIAWSKSEAWTDKGIDVKFRLLEEGKSPFDWLPERMIPELAVGLRDFGGTGAYSAEFVVASKRFNNVDLSLGLGWGALSGVDHINSPLGWFNNLLSKIEFGDTLGKEANLQHGGGINFGTFFEEERASIFGGIEYFTPVPGLSVKLEYDTNEYPEGTKLDYFDPESRDFRMDSRVSAALNYRLHPTERDAIDLSLGYVHGNTLFASFSIHSNFNDTDAVVTLGTETLIRPSMEPYSKLDADWKKYLTDSIFWQLGNMGVVAHRLIFNGNELQAEISQGRFRRPILAIDLASRIISNNAPTDIEKITIINIDAGIETLRATVSRPALFSAALRGGLDESDVEFSTSDSLVRG
;
A
#
# COMPACT_ATOMS: atom_id res chain seq x y z
N LYS A 1 12.85 -14.15 0.68
CA LYS A 1 13.55 -13.05 1.38
C LYS A 1 14.98 -12.95 0.82
N TYR A 2 15.54 -11.74 0.74
CA TYR A 2 16.95 -11.53 0.38
C TYR A 2 17.67 -10.95 1.60
N THR A 3 18.74 -11.60 2.04
CA THR A 3 19.60 -11.08 3.10
C THR A 3 20.98 -10.85 2.51
N LYS A 4 21.50 -9.62 2.64
CA LYS A 4 22.87 -9.29 2.23
C LYS A 4 23.76 -9.26 3.46
N GLY A 5 24.78 -10.10 3.48
CA GLY A 5 25.92 -10.03 4.39
C GLY A 5 27.10 -9.40 3.67
N TYR A 6 27.77 -8.42 4.27
CA TYR A 6 28.93 -7.78 3.63
C TYR A 6 30.24 -8.44 4.08
N ASN A 7 31.21 -8.58 3.16
CA ASN A 7 32.58 -9.09 3.37
C ASN A 7 32.69 -10.51 3.97
N GLN A 8 32.06 -11.49 3.34
CA GLN A 8 32.53 -12.88 3.39
C GLN A 8 32.74 -13.39 1.95
N PRO A 9 33.87 -14.03 1.63
CA PRO A 9 34.11 -14.54 0.28
C PRO A 9 33.06 -15.59 -0.08
N TYR A 10 32.35 -15.40 -1.19
CA TYR A 10 31.53 -16.47 -1.77
C TYR A 10 32.38 -17.67 -2.24
N ILE A 11 33.68 -17.42 -2.50
CA ILE A 11 34.69 -18.38 -2.98
C ILE A 11 36.08 -17.93 -2.49
N ALA A 12 37.01 -18.88 -2.30
CA ALA A 12 38.32 -18.69 -1.63
C ALA A 12 39.27 -17.60 -2.21
N TRP A 13 38.93 -17.02 -3.36
CA TRP A 13 39.73 -16.01 -4.06
C TRP A 13 38.99 -14.67 -4.28
N SER A 14 37.75 -14.52 -3.81
CA SER A 14 37.00 -13.25 -3.87
C SER A 14 37.27 -12.40 -2.62
N LYS A 15 37.78 -11.18 -2.81
CA LYS A 15 38.18 -10.29 -1.70
C LYS A 15 37.15 -9.20 -1.33
N SER A 16 36.03 -9.08 -2.06
CA SER A 16 35.06 -8.00 -1.80
C SER A 16 33.67 -8.20 -2.42
N GLU A 17 33.01 -9.34 -2.18
CA GLU A 17 31.59 -9.47 -2.52
C GLU A 17 30.72 -9.60 -1.27
N ALA A 18 29.52 -9.01 -1.37
CA ALA A 18 28.46 -9.17 -0.39
C ALA A 18 27.84 -10.56 -0.59
N TRP A 19 27.99 -11.42 0.42
CA TRP A 19 27.22 -12.66 0.52
C TRP A 19 25.73 -12.33 0.40
N THR A 20 25.04 -12.99 -0.53
CA THR A 20 23.61 -12.80 -0.72
C THR A 20 22.93 -14.14 -0.52
N ASP A 21 22.09 -14.22 0.49
CA ASP A 21 21.31 -15.40 0.78
C ASP A 21 19.86 -15.23 0.34
N LYS A 22 19.33 -16.32 -0.21
CA LYS A 22 17.96 -16.44 -0.68
C LYS A 22 17.26 -17.42 0.24
N GLY A 23 16.44 -16.90 1.15
CA GLY A 23 15.60 -17.71 2.03
C GLY A 23 14.16 -17.75 1.57
N ILE A 24 13.49 -18.89 1.75
CA ILE A 24 12.03 -19.00 1.68
C ILE A 24 11.51 -19.27 3.08
N ASP A 25 10.53 -18.49 3.52
CA ASP A 25 9.87 -18.72 4.81
C ASP A 25 8.50 -19.34 4.53
N VAL A 26 8.15 -20.40 5.27
CA VAL A 26 6.88 -21.11 5.14
C VAL A 26 6.23 -21.20 6.51
N LYS A 27 4.93 -20.88 6.60
CA LYS A 27 4.14 -20.96 7.84
C LYS A 27 2.81 -21.64 7.58
N PHE A 28 2.53 -22.69 8.34
CA PHE A 28 1.28 -23.46 8.30
C PHE A 28 0.48 -23.20 9.56
N ARG A 29 -0.77 -22.73 9.41
CA ARG A 29 -1.72 -22.60 10.50
C ARG A 29 -2.36 -23.97 10.75
N LEU A 30 -2.22 -24.47 11.97
CA LEU A 30 -2.72 -25.77 12.42
C LEU A 30 -4.10 -25.64 13.08
N LEU A 31 -4.27 -24.61 13.92
CA LEU A 31 -5.50 -24.32 14.63
C LEU A 31 -5.88 -22.85 14.43
N GLU A 32 -7.16 -22.59 14.25
CA GLU A 32 -7.70 -21.24 14.30
C GLU A 32 -8.11 -20.92 15.73
N GLU A 33 -7.82 -19.71 16.19
CA GLU A 33 -8.29 -19.24 17.50
C GLU A 33 -9.82 -19.42 17.60
N GLY A 34 -10.27 -20.01 18.71
CA GLY A 34 -11.70 -20.22 18.94
C GLY A 34 -12.35 -21.40 18.22
N LYS A 35 -11.67 -22.08 17.28
CA LYS A 35 -12.26 -23.24 16.58
C LYS A 35 -11.70 -24.54 17.13
N SER A 36 -12.57 -25.31 17.77
CA SER A 36 -12.21 -26.64 18.29
C SER A 36 -12.21 -27.69 17.19
N PRO A 37 -11.10 -28.37 16.89
CA PRO A 37 -11.10 -29.52 15.98
C PRO A 37 -11.62 -30.80 16.67
N PHE A 38 -11.62 -30.81 18.00
CA PHE A 38 -11.97 -31.95 18.83
C PHE A 38 -12.64 -31.37 20.09
N ASP A 39 -13.88 -31.73 20.41
CA ASP A 39 -14.72 -31.11 21.46
C ASP A 39 -14.24 -31.27 22.94
N TRP A 40 -12.93 -31.32 23.21
CA TRP A 40 -12.33 -31.51 24.54
C TRP A 40 -11.93 -30.22 25.24
N LEU A 41 -11.89 -29.08 24.54
CA LEU A 41 -11.58 -27.76 25.11
C LEU A 41 -12.65 -26.72 24.76
N PRO A 42 -12.98 -25.79 25.68
CA PRO A 42 -13.87 -24.67 25.35
C PRO A 42 -13.26 -23.78 24.26
N GLU A 43 -14.08 -23.31 23.30
CA GLU A 43 -13.67 -22.41 22.21
C GLU A 43 -12.85 -21.21 22.70
N ARG A 44 -13.32 -20.55 23.77
CA ARG A 44 -12.63 -19.41 24.40
C ARG A 44 -11.22 -19.74 24.91
N MET A 45 -10.87 -21.01 25.06
CA MET A 45 -9.56 -21.44 25.55
C MET A 45 -8.57 -21.75 24.42
N ILE A 46 -9.04 -21.96 23.19
CA ILE A 46 -8.21 -22.42 22.08
C ILE A 46 -7.44 -21.25 21.44
N PRO A 47 -6.09 -21.25 21.49
CA PRO A 47 -5.28 -20.29 20.77
C PRO A 47 -5.22 -20.64 19.28
N GLU A 48 -4.85 -19.67 18.44
CA GLU A 48 -4.31 -19.98 17.12
C GLU A 48 -2.97 -20.70 17.29
N LEU A 49 -2.73 -21.77 16.53
CA LEU A 49 -1.49 -22.53 16.53
C LEU A 49 -0.91 -22.57 15.13
N ALA A 50 0.37 -22.26 14.99
CA ALA A 50 1.08 -22.35 13.72
C ALA A 50 2.46 -23.00 13.88
N VAL A 51 2.87 -23.71 12.83
CA VAL A 51 4.23 -24.20 12.63
C VAL A 51 4.86 -23.45 11.48
N GLY A 52 6.13 -23.10 11.59
CA GLY A 52 6.85 -22.46 10.49
C GLY A 52 8.30 -22.91 10.36
N LEU A 53 8.80 -22.75 9.14
CA LEU A 53 10.18 -22.95 8.72
C LEU A 53 10.67 -21.62 8.17
N ARG A 54 11.76 -21.10 8.72
CA ARG A 54 12.44 -19.87 8.28
C ARG A 54 13.68 -20.26 7.51
N ASP A 55 13.98 -19.53 6.44
CA ASP A 55 15.16 -19.73 5.60
C ASP A 55 15.27 -21.15 4.99
N PHE A 56 14.11 -21.72 4.63
CA PHE A 56 14.02 -23.01 3.95
C PHE A 56 14.65 -22.93 2.54
N GLY A 57 15.66 -23.76 2.29
CA GLY A 57 16.38 -23.80 1.02
C GLY A 57 17.40 -22.66 0.81
N GLY A 58 17.69 -21.87 1.85
CA GLY A 58 18.77 -20.89 1.88
C GLY A 58 20.12 -21.51 2.23
N THR A 59 21.08 -20.68 2.63
CA THR A 59 22.39 -21.15 3.09
C THR A 59 22.38 -21.78 4.48
N GLY A 60 21.28 -21.61 5.22
CA GLY A 60 21.10 -22.14 6.56
C GLY A 60 21.49 -21.18 7.69
N ALA A 61 22.08 -20.03 7.37
CA ALA A 61 22.56 -19.08 8.39
C ALA A 61 21.44 -18.52 9.28
N TYR A 62 20.21 -18.43 8.76
CA TYR A 62 19.05 -18.00 9.53
C TYR A 62 17.97 -19.08 9.65
N SER A 63 18.32 -20.33 9.31
CA SER A 63 17.42 -21.48 9.37
C SER A 63 16.88 -21.62 10.77
N ALA A 64 15.56 -21.60 10.89
CA ALA A 64 14.90 -21.79 12.16
C ALA A 64 13.56 -22.46 11.94
N GLU A 65 13.16 -23.23 12.94
CA GLU A 65 11.89 -23.92 12.96
C GLU A 65 11.15 -23.45 14.19
N PHE A 66 9.83 -23.33 14.11
CA PHE A 66 9.08 -22.89 15.26
C PHE A 66 7.67 -23.43 15.31
N VAL A 67 7.17 -23.53 16.54
CA VAL A 67 5.75 -23.66 16.86
C VAL A 67 5.37 -22.41 17.64
N VAL A 68 4.28 -21.74 17.28
CA VAL A 68 3.80 -20.55 17.98
C VAL A 68 2.30 -20.66 18.26
N ALA A 69 1.92 -20.32 19.47
CA ALA A 69 0.54 -20.14 19.88
C ALA A 69 0.25 -18.65 20.08
N SER A 70 -0.83 -18.15 19.49
CA SER A 70 -1.27 -16.76 19.61
C SER A 70 -2.72 -16.68 20.10
N LYS A 71 -3.02 -15.69 20.93
CA LYS A 71 -4.37 -15.52 21.49
C LYS A 71 -4.70 -14.09 21.84
N ARG A 72 -5.91 -13.67 21.49
CA ARG A 72 -6.45 -12.36 21.82
C ARG A 72 -7.33 -12.39 23.06
N PHE A 73 -6.98 -11.55 24.02
CA PHE A 73 -7.76 -11.26 25.22
C PHE A 73 -8.17 -9.78 25.21
N ASN A 74 -9.37 -9.50 24.70
CA ASN A 74 -9.89 -8.14 24.53
C ASN A 74 -8.94 -7.26 23.69
N ASN A 75 -8.18 -6.41 24.36
CA ASN A 75 -7.24 -5.45 23.79
C ASN A 75 -5.78 -5.86 24.01
N VAL A 76 -5.53 -7.13 24.33
CA VAL A 76 -4.19 -7.71 24.44
C VAL A 76 -4.10 -8.91 23.50
N ASP A 77 -3.13 -8.90 22.58
CA ASP A 77 -2.75 -10.06 21.78
C ASP A 77 -1.45 -10.63 22.34
N LEU A 78 -1.47 -11.90 22.74
CA LEU A 78 -0.33 -12.62 23.30
C LEU A 78 0.15 -13.66 22.30
N SER A 79 1.46 -13.76 22.09
CA SER A 79 2.09 -14.84 21.32
C SER A 79 3.20 -15.48 22.14
N LEU A 80 3.24 -16.81 22.14
CA LEU A 80 4.28 -17.60 22.81
C LEU A 80 4.67 -18.77 21.90
N GLY A 81 5.95 -18.88 21.61
CA GLY A 81 6.48 -19.91 20.72
C GLY A 81 7.72 -20.59 21.26
N LEU A 82 7.99 -21.75 20.67
CA LEU A 82 9.23 -22.51 20.82
C LEU A 82 9.92 -22.53 19.47
N GLY A 83 11.22 -22.23 19.47
CA GLY A 83 12.04 -22.16 18.27
C GLY A 83 13.32 -22.99 18.37
N TRP A 84 13.73 -23.55 17.25
CA TRP A 84 14.97 -24.30 17.02
C TRP A 84 15.84 -23.58 15.97
N GLY A 85 17.09 -23.99 15.80
CA GLY A 85 18.04 -23.37 14.89
C GLY A 85 18.38 -21.94 15.32
N ALA A 86 18.36 -21.00 14.38
CA ALA A 86 18.67 -19.60 14.65
C ALA A 86 17.68 -18.90 15.62
N LEU A 87 16.52 -19.49 15.93
CA LEU A 87 15.65 -19.01 17.01
C LEU A 87 16.08 -19.51 18.40
N SER A 88 17.06 -20.42 18.48
CA SER A 88 17.52 -21.07 19.72
C SER A 88 18.80 -20.47 20.33
N GLY A 89 19.00 -19.14 20.26
CA GLY A 89 20.20 -18.48 20.80
C GLY A 89 20.29 -18.45 22.34
N VAL A 90 19.34 -19.05 23.05
CA VAL A 90 19.41 -19.31 24.50
C VAL A 90 18.87 -20.69 24.82
N ASP A 91 19.69 -21.57 25.36
CA ASP A 91 19.29 -22.95 25.70
C ASP A 91 18.37 -22.99 26.94
N HIS A 92 17.13 -22.54 26.81
CA HIS A 92 16.15 -22.50 27.91
C HIS A 92 15.67 -23.88 28.30
N ILE A 93 15.58 -24.80 27.33
CA ILE A 93 15.01 -26.14 27.52
C ILE A 93 15.90 -27.15 26.76
N ASN A 94 16.35 -28.20 27.46
CA ASN A 94 16.83 -29.42 26.78
C ASN A 94 15.65 -29.99 26.00
N SER A 95 15.79 -30.14 24.69
CA SER A 95 14.70 -30.42 23.76
C SER A 95 13.68 -31.43 24.34
N PRO A 96 12.38 -31.09 24.42
CA PRO A 96 11.36 -31.88 25.12
C PRO A 96 10.97 -33.17 24.38
N LEU A 97 11.87 -33.71 23.55
CA LEU A 97 11.73 -34.87 22.67
C LEU A 97 11.32 -36.16 23.37
N GLY A 98 11.40 -36.28 24.69
CA GLY A 98 10.80 -37.41 25.41
C GLY A 98 9.26 -37.44 25.35
N TRP A 99 8.61 -36.27 25.26
CA TRP A 99 7.15 -36.15 25.28
C TRP A 99 6.55 -35.90 23.88
N PHE A 100 7.20 -35.08 23.06
CA PHE A 100 6.73 -34.76 21.69
C PHE A 100 6.90 -35.90 20.68
N ASN A 101 7.92 -36.75 20.83
CA ASN A 101 8.16 -37.88 19.92
C ASN A 101 7.05 -38.95 19.98
N ASN A 102 6.33 -39.07 21.10
CA ASN A 102 5.15 -39.95 21.21
C ASN A 102 3.91 -39.40 20.46
N LEU A 103 3.85 -38.09 20.20
CA LEU A 103 2.74 -37.46 19.48
C LEU A 103 3.00 -37.41 17.97
N LEU A 104 4.26 -37.12 17.57
CA LEU A 104 4.69 -37.01 16.17
C LEU A 104 5.09 -38.34 15.53
N SER A 105 5.43 -39.38 16.30
CA SER A 105 5.62 -40.74 15.76
C SER A 105 4.34 -41.37 15.15
N LYS A 106 3.19 -40.69 15.28
CA LYS A 106 1.94 -41.05 14.58
C LYS A 106 1.76 -40.33 13.24
N ILE A 107 2.66 -39.41 12.89
CA ILE A 107 2.70 -38.72 11.60
C ILE A 107 4.07 -39.01 11.00
N GLU A 108 4.23 -40.23 10.48
CA GLU A 108 5.40 -40.62 9.68
C GLU A 108 5.37 -39.86 8.34
N PHE A 109 6.26 -38.88 8.18
CA PHE A 109 6.72 -38.48 6.85
C PHE A 109 7.94 -39.35 6.49
N GLY A 110 7.64 -40.43 5.76
CA GLY A 110 8.55 -41.20 4.91
C GLY A 110 10.03 -41.21 5.26
N ASP A 111 10.44 -42.30 5.93
CA ASP A 111 11.81 -42.79 5.94
C ASP A 111 12.29 -42.97 4.48
N THR A 112 13.39 -42.32 4.09
CA THR A 112 14.42 -42.78 3.12
C THR A 112 15.18 -41.62 2.44
N LEU A 113 16.53 -41.66 2.59
CA LEU A 113 17.60 -41.27 1.65
C LEU A 113 18.59 -40.17 2.11
N GLY A 114 19.82 -40.60 2.37
CA GLY A 114 21.02 -39.91 1.88
C GLY A 114 21.73 -38.94 2.83
N LYS A 115 22.35 -39.47 3.90
CA LYS A 115 23.52 -38.85 4.53
C LYS A 115 24.65 -38.74 3.51
N GLU A 116 24.73 -37.63 2.77
CA GLU A 116 25.93 -37.05 2.12
C GLU A 116 25.48 -36.08 1.01
N ALA A 117 25.26 -34.81 1.33
CA ALA A 117 25.18 -33.75 0.35
C ALA A 117 26.02 -32.55 0.81
N ASN A 118 27.03 -32.23 0.01
CA ASN A 118 28.05 -31.19 0.23
C ASN A 118 27.44 -29.82 0.59
N LEU A 119 27.64 -29.40 1.84
CA LEU A 119 27.16 -28.16 2.48
C LEU A 119 27.92 -26.87 2.07
N GLN A 120 28.66 -26.86 0.96
CA GLN A 120 29.63 -25.77 0.74
C GLN A 120 29.14 -24.62 -0.14
N HIS A 121 28.10 -24.78 -0.95
CA HIS A 121 27.58 -23.69 -1.78
C HIS A 121 26.05 -23.87 -1.96
N GLY A 122 25.27 -22.90 -1.48
CA GLY A 122 23.80 -22.97 -1.40
C GLY A 122 23.12 -23.46 -2.70
N GLY A 123 22.01 -24.18 -2.54
CA GLY A 123 21.24 -24.74 -3.65
C GLY A 123 20.79 -26.20 -3.50
N GLY A 124 21.12 -26.87 -2.40
CA GLY A 124 20.55 -28.18 -2.06
C GLY A 124 19.26 -28.02 -1.25
N ILE A 125 18.11 -28.43 -1.80
CA ILE A 125 16.91 -28.65 -0.98
C ILE A 125 17.15 -29.93 -0.19
N ASN A 126 17.68 -29.78 1.01
CA ASN A 126 17.76 -30.88 1.97
C ASN A 126 16.41 -30.95 2.68
N PHE A 127 15.62 -32.00 2.44
CA PHE A 127 14.49 -32.37 3.29
C PHE A 127 15.00 -33.09 4.56
N GLY A 128 16.04 -32.50 5.17
CA GLY A 128 16.63 -32.99 6.41
C GLY A 128 15.59 -32.97 7.51
N THR A 129 15.84 -33.81 8.52
CA THR A 129 14.95 -34.02 9.65
C THR A 129 14.63 -32.72 10.39
N PHE A 130 13.34 -32.36 10.44
CA PHE A 130 12.88 -31.15 11.12
C PHE A 130 12.70 -31.39 12.63
N PHE A 131 12.96 -30.38 13.45
CA PHE A 131 12.81 -30.35 14.91
C PHE A 131 13.75 -31.27 15.71
N GLU A 132 14.90 -31.66 15.14
CA GLU A 132 15.83 -32.60 15.78
C GLU A 132 16.92 -31.97 16.64
N GLU A 133 17.08 -30.63 16.60
CA GLU A 133 18.11 -29.99 17.40
C GLU A 133 17.87 -30.20 18.91
N GLU A 134 18.97 -30.48 19.62
CA GLU A 134 18.94 -30.83 21.06
C GLU A 134 18.46 -29.69 21.95
N ARG A 135 18.33 -28.47 21.41
CA ARG A 135 18.05 -27.24 22.14
C ARG A 135 16.92 -26.46 21.47
N ALA A 136 16.05 -25.91 22.32
CA ALA A 136 14.98 -25.02 21.90
C ALA A 136 14.92 -23.79 22.81
N SER A 137 14.54 -22.66 22.24
CA SER A 137 14.29 -21.41 22.96
C SER A 137 12.82 -21.05 22.97
N ILE A 138 12.41 -20.38 24.05
CA ILE A 138 11.12 -19.69 24.11
C ILE A 138 11.28 -18.30 23.50
N PHE A 139 10.39 -17.93 22.60
CA PHE A 139 10.22 -16.54 22.14
C PHE A 139 8.75 -16.14 22.26
N GLY A 140 8.47 -14.85 22.25
CA GLY A 140 7.07 -14.40 22.35
C GLY A 140 6.93 -12.90 22.44
N GLY A 141 5.68 -12.46 22.51
CA GLY A 141 5.40 -11.04 22.60
C GLY A 141 3.97 -10.74 23.02
N ILE A 142 3.77 -9.50 23.42
CA ILE A 142 2.49 -8.94 23.83
C ILE A 142 2.27 -7.68 23.00
N GLU A 143 1.12 -7.58 22.35
CA GLU A 143 0.62 -6.34 21.78
C GLU A 143 -0.60 -5.87 22.56
N TYR A 144 -0.51 -4.68 23.14
CA TYR A 144 -1.58 -4.01 23.86
C TYR A 144 -2.17 -2.89 23.02
N PHE A 145 -3.43 -3.04 22.62
CA PHE A 145 -4.21 -1.98 21.99
C PHE A 145 -4.73 -1.03 23.07
N THR A 146 -4.20 0.19 23.04
CA THR A 146 -4.56 1.19 24.04
C THR A 146 -5.98 1.71 23.80
N PRO A 147 -6.59 2.40 24.77
CA PRO A 147 -7.85 3.12 24.54
C PRO A 147 -7.74 4.26 23.51
N VAL A 148 -6.53 4.68 23.14
CA VAL A 148 -6.33 5.70 22.09
C VAL A 148 -6.47 5.01 20.73
N PRO A 149 -7.40 5.45 19.87
CA PRO A 149 -7.62 4.83 18.56
C PRO A 149 -6.33 4.77 17.73
N GLY A 150 -6.01 3.60 17.20
CA GLY A 150 -4.85 3.39 16.34
C GLY A 150 -3.51 3.25 17.07
N LEU A 151 -3.45 3.42 18.40
CA LEU A 151 -2.21 3.30 19.18
C LEU A 151 -2.09 1.91 19.82
N SER A 152 -0.99 1.20 19.53
CA SER A 152 -0.61 -0.05 20.21
C SER A 152 0.80 0.00 20.79
N VAL A 153 0.99 -0.77 21.88
CA VAL A 153 2.29 -1.00 22.51
C VAL A 153 2.67 -2.45 22.29
N LYS A 154 3.87 -2.70 21.78
CA LYS A 154 4.41 -4.05 21.58
C LYS A 154 5.58 -4.26 22.52
N LEU A 155 5.62 -5.45 23.10
CA LEU A 155 6.76 -5.98 23.85
C LEU A 155 7.11 -7.34 23.27
N GLU A 156 8.38 -7.57 22.99
CA GLU A 156 8.88 -8.81 22.39
C GLU A 156 10.03 -9.36 23.22
N TYR A 157 10.07 -10.68 23.37
CA TYR A 157 11.19 -11.44 23.88
C TYR A 157 11.72 -12.31 22.74
N ASP A 158 12.92 -11.99 22.27
CA ASP A 158 13.56 -12.63 21.12
C ASP A 158 14.86 -13.33 21.54
N THR A 159 14.95 -14.60 21.15
CA THR A 159 16.09 -15.47 21.41
C THR A 159 16.97 -15.70 20.19
N ASN A 160 16.71 -14.98 19.08
CA ASN A 160 17.48 -15.12 17.85
C ASN A 160 18.99 -15.06 18.10
N GLU A 161 19.70 -15.96 17.43
CA GLU A 161 21.14 -15.89 17.26
C GLU A 161 21.43 -15.25 15.90
N TYR A 162 22.25 -14.21 15.90
CA TYR A 162 22.64 -13.50 14.70
C TYR A 162 24.00 -14.03 14.25
N PRO A 163 24.15 -14.56 13.03
CA PRO A 163 25.41 -15.07 12.54
C PRO A 163 26.53 -14.03 12.62
N GLU A 164 27.73 -14.46 13.00
CA GLU A 164 28.93 -13.63 12.96
C GLU A 164 29.11 -13.01 11.55
N GLY A 165 29.17 -11.68 11.48
CA GLY A 165 29.32 -10.95 10.22
C GLY A 165 28.02 -10.41 9.61
N THR A 166 26.88 -10.55 10.28
CA THR A 166 25.63 -9.88 9.92
C THR A 166 25.68 -8.42 10.35
N LYS A 167 26.23 -7.61 9.44
CA LYS A 167 26.61 -6.20 9.65
C LYS A 167 25.42 -5.29 9.37
N LEU A 168 24.84 -4.68 10.41
CA LEU A 168 24.09 -3.44 10.23
C LEU A 168 25.11 -2.29 10.16
N ASP A 169 25.46 -1.87 8.95
CA ASP A 169 26.24 -0.66 8.73
C ASP A 169 25.36 0.56 9.08
N TYR A 170 25.42 1.00 10.33
CA TYR A 170 25.61 2.40 10.72
C TYR A 170 25.60 2.47 12.25
N PHE A 171 26.75 2.65 12.91
CA PHE A 171 26.92 3.59 14.04
C PHE A 171 28.30 3.51 14.72
N ASP A 172 29.09 2.45 14.50
CA ASP A 172 30.44 2.36 15.09
C ASP A 172 31.44 1.63 14.16
N PRO A 173 32.46 2.31 13.62
CA PRO A 173 33.48 1.68 12.79
C PRO A 173 34.46 0.77 13.57
N GLU A 174 34.47 0.82 14.90
CA GLU A 174 35.34 -0.01 15.76
C GLU A 174 34.59 -1.10 16.55
N SER A 175 33.31 -0.90 16.87
CA SER A 175 32.43 -1.93 17.46
C SER A 175 31.66 -2.69 16.36
N ARG A 176 32.32 -3.68 15.76
CA ARG A 176 31.86 -4.40 14.56
C ARG A 176 30.96 -5.62 14.82
N ASP A 177 30.47 -5.76 16.05
CA ASP A 177 29.58 -6.84 16.48
C ASP A 177 28.17 -6.31 16.76
N PHE A 178 27.13 -7.04 16.32
CA PHE A 178 25.76 -6.76 16.72
C PHE A 178 25.64 -6.98 18.23
N ARG A 179 25.68 -5.88 18.99
CA ARG A 179 25.59 -5.93 20.43
C ARG A 179 24.12 -6.04 20.83
N MET A 180 23.80 -7.02 21.65
CA MET A 180 22.46 -7.21 22.22
C MET A 180 22.59 -7.09 23.74
N ASP A 181 22.15 -5.95 24.29
CA ASP A 181 22.23 -5.69 25.73
C ASP A 181 21.03 -6.33 26.47
N SER A 182 19.94 -6.60 25.74
CA SER A 182 18.75 -7.28 26.22
C SER A 182 18.09 -8.11 25.12
N ARG A 183 17.39 -9.18 25.52
CA ARG A 183 16.51 -9.98 24.63
C ARG A 183 15.09 -9.42 24.55
N VAL A 184 14.83 -8.34 25.28
CA VAL A 184 13.54 -7.67 25.30
C VAL A 184 13.59 -6.43 24.42
N SER A 185 12.60 -6.29 23.55
CA SER A 185 12.38 -5.14 22.68
C SER A 185 10.98 -4.57 22.90
N ALA A 186 10.83 -3.26 22.78
CA ALA A 186 9.54 -2.59 22.95
C ALA A 186 9.29 -1.57 21.83
N ALA A 187 8.05 -1.41 21.40
CA ALA A 187 7.68 -0.44 20.38
C ALA A 187 6.30 0.17 20.61
N LEU A 188 6.14 1.42 20.20
CA LEU A 188 4.86 2.10 20.03
C LEU A 188 4.53 2.13 18.55
N ASN A 189 3.30 1.76 18.19
CA ASN A 189 2.79 1.85 16.82
C ASN A 189 1.54 2.71 16.81
N TYR A 190 1.44 3.60 15.83
CA TYR A 190 0.29 4.48 15.65
C TYR A 190 -0.18 4.46 14.20
N ARG A 191 -1.40 3.97 13.98
CA ARG A 191 -2.05 3.94 12.67
C ARG A 191 -3.05 5.09 12.52
N LEU A 192 -2.81 5.93 11.53
CA LEU A 192 -3.66 7.03 11.11
C LEU A 192 -4.42 6.67 9.84
N HIS A 193 -5.70 7.02 9.75
CA HIS A 193 -6.51 6.88 8.54
C HIS A 193 -6.92 8.27 8.04
N PRO A 194 -6.09 8.93 7.21
CA PRO A 194 -6.42 10.26 6.68
C PRO A 194 -7.61 10.25 5.70
N THR A 195 -7.89 9.12 5.04
CA THR A 195 -9.03 8.91 4.15
C THR A 195 -9.60 7.50 4.36
N GLU A 196 -10.74 7.17 3.74
CA GLU A 196 -11.30 5.81 3.80
C GLU A 196 -10.40 4.75 3.14
N ARG A 197 -9.55 5.16 2.18
CA ARG A 197 -8.68 4.27 1.41
C ARG A 197 -7.22 4.24 1.88
N ASP A 198 -6.78 5.24 2.64
CA ASP A 198 -5.37 5.46 2.97
C ASP A 198 -5.12 5.22 4.46
N ALA A 199 -4.01 4.56 4.78
CA ALA A 199 -3.52 4.39 6.15
C ALA A 199 -2.02 4.73 6.24
N ILE A 200 -1.64 5.39 7.33
CA ILE A 200 -0.27 5.75 7.64
C ILE A 200 0.11 5.07 8.96
N ASP A 201 1.14 4.24 8.92
CA ASP A 201 1.70 3.55 10.08
C ASP A 201 2.99 4.24 10.53
N LEU A 202 3.00 4.68 11.78
CA LEU A 202 4.16 5.25 12.47
C LEU A 202 4.61 4.29 13.55
N SER A 203 5.90 3.96 13.62
CA SER A 203 6.44 3.16 14.73
C SER A 203 7.66 3.81 15.34
N LEU A 204 7.79 3.71 16.66
CA LEU A 204 8.98 4.09 17.41
C LEU A 204 9.29 2.97 18.39
N GLY A 205 10.51 2.44 18.37
CA GLY A 205 10.85 1.36 19.28
C GLY A 205 12.29 1.37 19.77
N TYR A 206 12.50 0.60 20.82
CA TYR A 206 13.76 0.35 21.47
C TYR A 206 14.02 -1.16 21.44
N VAL A 207 15.03 -1.53 20.67
CA VAL A 207 15.34 -2.89 20.28
C VAL A 207 16.62 -3.31 21.00
N HIS A 208 16.60 -4.53 21.55
CA HIS A 208 17.73 -5.18 22.20
C HIS A 208 18.45 -4.36 23.29
N GLY A 209 17.74 -3.43 23.94
CA GLY A 209 18.29 -2.64 25.05
C GLY A 209 19.35 -1.63 24.66
N ASN A 210 19.56 -1.34 23.37
CA ASN A 210 20.56 -0.37 22.95
C ASN A 210 20.27 0.37 21.64
N THR A 211 19.27 -0.08 20.87
CA THR A 211 19.01 0.45 19.53
C THR A 211 17.65 1.13 19.49
N LEU A 212 17.59 2.39 19.08
CA LEU A 212 16.32 3.08 18.80
C LEU A 212 16.03 2.99 17.30
N PHE A 213 14.77 2.75 16.94
CA PHE A 213 14.31 2.83 15.56
C PHE A 213 13.03 3.64 15.44
N ALA A 214 12.86 4.29 14.29
CA ALA A 214 11.60 4.87 13.88
C ALA A 214 11.26 4.38 12.46
N SER A 215 10.00 4.08 12.21
CA SER A 215 9.52 3.68 10.89
C SER A 215 8.26 4.42 10.49
N PHE A 216 8.12 4.58 9.17
CA PHE A 216 7.00 5.24 8.53
C PHE A 216 6.58 4.39 7.33
N SER A 217 5.29 4.07 7.22
CA SER A 217 4.75 3.30 6.09
C SER A 217 3.40 3.86 5.65
N ILE A 218 3.20 3.92 4.33
CA ILE A 218 1.94 4.37 3.72
C ILE A 218 1.31 3.19 3.01
N HIS A 219 0.03 2.98 3.27
CA HIS A 219 -0.83 2.01 2.61
C HIS A 219 -1.95 2.75 1.88
N SER A 220 -2.22 2.39 0.63
CA SER A 220 -3.33 2.95 -0.15
C SER A 220 -4.04 1.82 -0.88
N ASN A 221 -5.37 1.77 -0.75
CA ASN A 221 -6.20 0.83 -1.48
C ASN A 221 -6.62 1.42 -2.84
N PHE A 222 -5.99 0.95 -3.92
CA PHE A 222 -6.30 1.40 -5.28
C PHE A 222 -7.56 0.78 -5.88
N ASN A 223 -8.18 -0.20 -5.20
CA ASN A 223 -9.42 -0.80 -5.64
C ASN A 223 -10.65 -0.04 -5.13
N ASP A 224 -10.47 0.89 -4.20
CA ASP A 224 -11.54 1.75 -3.70
C ASP A 224 -11.68 2.96 -4.64
N THR A 225 -12.66 2.89 -5.55
CA THR A 225 -12.99 4.00 -6.43
C THR A 225 -14.08 4.83 -5.78
N ASP A 226 -13.74 6.07 -5.41
CA ASP A 226 -14.71 7.07 -4.95
C ASP A 226 -15.96 7.05 -5.85
N ALA A 227 -17.13 7.28 -5.23
CA ALA A 227 -18.42 7.28 -5.92
C ALA A 227 -18.35 8.03 -7.26
N VAL A 228 -18.80 7.38 -8.34
CA VAL A 228 -18.80 7.97 -9.68
C VAL A 228 -19.70 9.20 -9.64
N VAL A 229 -19.10 10.38 -9.69
CA VAL A 229 -19.86 11.62 -9.86
C VAL A 229 -20.48 11.60 -11.25
N THR A 230 -21.81 11.44 -11.31
CA THR A 230 -22.58 11.53 -12.54
C THR A 230 -23.29 12.86 -12.58
N LEU A 231 -23.22 13.55 -13.72
CA LEU A 231 -24.07 14.71 -13.93
C LEU A 231 -25.53 14.25 -14.10
N GLY A 232 -26.46 15.06 -13.59
CA GLY A 232 -27.89 14.78 -13.69
C GLY A 232 -28.46 15.21 -15.03
N THR A 233 -29.66 14.72 -15.33
CA THR A 233 -30.42 15.23 -16.47
C THR A 233 -30.82 16.69 -16.23
N GLU A 234 -30.74 17.51 -17.27
CA GLU A 234 -31.04 18.94 -17.21
C GLU A 234 -31.63 19.44 -18.53
N THR A 235 -32.57 20.38 -18.44
CA THR A 235 -33.09 21.11 -19.60
C THR A 235 -32.34 22.44 -19.74
N LEU A 236 -31.51 22.56 -20.78
CA LEU A 236 -30.77 23.78 -21.06
C LEU A 236 -31.68 24.89 -21.62
N ILE A 237 -31.34 26.14 -21.29
CA ILE A 237 -32.05 27.33 -21.74
C ILE A 237 -31.77 27.54 -23.23
N ARG A 238 -32.83 27.73 -24.02
CA ARG A 238 -32.68 28.16 -25.42
C ARG A 238 -32.25 29.63 -25.44
N PRO A 239 -31.08 29.97 -26.01
CA PRO A 239 -30.63 31.33 -25.96
C PRO A 239 -31.46 32.23 -26.87
N SER A 240 -31.73 33.42 -26.33
CA SER A 240 -32.51 34.49 -26.97
C SER A 240 -31.70 35.77 -27.14
N MET A 241 -30.45 35.78 -26.66
CA MET A 241 -29.57 36.95 -26.72
C MET A 241 -29.05 37.17 -28.14
N GLU A 242 -29.03 38.43 -28.59
CA GLU A 242 -28.54 38.80 -29.91
C GLU A 242 -27.10 38.30 -30.17
N PRO A 243 -26.72 38.09 -31.44
CA PRO A 243 -25.36 37.70 -31.82
C PRO A 243 -24.27 38.51 -31.12
N TYR A 244 -23.18 37.87 -30.69
CA TYR A 244 -22.13 38.51 -29.89
C TYR A 244 -21.55 39.77 -30.56
N SER A 245 -21.48 39.77 -31.89
CA SER A 245 -21.02 40.91 -32.71
C SER A 245 -21.88 42.17 -32.57
N LYS A 246 -23.18 42.03 -32.26
CA LYS A 246 -24.13 43.13 -32.10
C LYS A 246 -24.25 43.66 -30.68
N LEU A 247 -23.76 42.92 -29.70
CA LEU A 247 -23.79 43.33 -28.29
C LEU A 247 -22.87 44.53 -28.05
N ASP A 248 -23.35 45.47 -27.24
CA ASP A 248 -22.55 46.58 -26.73
C ASP A 248 -21.52 46.11 -25.67
N ALA A 249 -20.68 47.04 -25.21
CA ALA A 249 -19.62 46.72 -24.26
C ALA A 249 -20.16 46.26 -22.89
N ASP A 250 -21.28 46.80 -22.44
CA ASP A 250 -21.86 46.50 -21.14
C ASP A 250 -22.47 45.09 -21.14
N TRP A 251 -23.17 44.71 -22.21
CA TRP A 251 -23.69 43.35 -22.39
C TRP A 251 -22.58 42.31 -22.53
N LYS A 252 -21.51 42.62 -23.26
CA LYS A 252 -20.34 41.72 -23.37
C LYS A 252 -19.66 41.51 -22.02
N LYS A 253 -19.55 42.57 -21.21
CA LYS A 253 -19.02 42.49 -19.86
C LYS A 253 -19.94 41.67 -18.95
N TYR A 254 -21.24 41.96 -18.96
CA TYR A 254 -22.24 41.24 -18.17
C TYR A 254 -22.23 39.74 -18.46
N LEU A 255 -22.19 39.36 -19.74
CA LEU A 255 -22.12 37.98 -20.19
C LEU A 255 -20.87 37.28 -19.65
N THR A 256 -19.71 37.90 -19.82
CA THR A 256 -18.42 37.35 -19.36
C THR A 256 -18.41 37.17 -17.85
N ASP A 257 -18.83 38.20 -17.09
CA ASP A 257 -18.87 38.16 -15.64
C ASP A 257 -19.86 37.10 -15.12
N SER A 258 -21.01 36.95 -15.78
CA SER A 258 -22.03 35.96 -15.42
C SER A 258 -21.51 34.53 -15.60
N ILE A 259 -20.83 34.24 -16.72
CA ILE A 259 -20.23 32.92 -16.97
C ILE A 259 -19.14 32.63 -15.95
N PHE A 260 -18.24 33.59 -15.69
CA PHE A 260 -17.17 33.44 -14.70
C PHE A 260 -17.71 33.18 -13.30
N TRP A 261 -18.75 33.93 -12.90
CA TRP A 261 -19.39 33.78 -11.60
C TRP A 261 -20.07 32.40 -11.45
N GLN A 262 -20.79 31.93 -12.49
CA GLN A 262 -21.45 30.62 -12.46
C GLN A 262 -20.44 29.46 -12.42
N LEU A 263 -19.36 29.54 -13.20
CA LEU A 263 -18.28 28.54 -13.17
C LEU A 263 -17.60 28.51 -11.79
N GLY A 264 -17.27 29.68 -11.25
CA GLY A 264 -16.63 29.81 -9.93
C GLY A 264 -17.46 29.20 -8.80
N ASN A 265 -18.78 29.46 -8.80
CA ASN A 265 -19.70 28.86 -7.83
C ASN A 265 -19.75 27.32 -7.90
N MET A 266 -19.43 26.75 -9.06
CA MET A 266 -19.38 25.31 -9.27
C MET A 266 -17.98 24.70 -9.04
N GLY A 267 -17.01 25.49 -8.55
CA GLY A 267 -15.65 25.02 -8.29
C GLY A 267 -14.79 24.86 -9.54
N VAL A 268 -15.15 25.57 -10.62
CA VAL A 268 -14.37 25.66 -11.87
C VAL A 268 -13.87 27.09 -12.01
N VAL A 269 -12.56 27.27 -12.12
CA VAL A 269 -11.94 28.58 -12.33
C VAL A 269 -11.85 28.83 -13.82
N ALA A 270 -12.51 29.87 -14.32
CA ALA A 270 -12.36 30.32 -15.70
C ALA A 270 -11.27 31.39 -15.79
N HIS A 271 -10.32 31.20 -16.70
CA HIS A 271 -9.22 32.13 -16.95
C HIS A 271 -9.53 33.09 -18.09
N ARG A 272 -10.19 32.60 -19.14
CA ARG A 272 -10.42 33.35 -20.37
C ARG A 272 -11.64 32.84 -21.12
N LEU A 273 -12.44 33.76 -21.69
CA LEU A 273 -13.43 33.46 -22.73
C LEU A 273 -12.96 34.04 -24.06
N ILE A 274 -13.10 33.27 -25.13
CA ILE A 274 -12.74 33.65 -26.49
C ILE A 274 -13.96 33.46 -27.37
N PHE A 275 -14.50 34.55 -27.89
CA PHE A 275 -15.61 34.53 -28.84
C PHE A 275 -15.03 34.60 -30.26
N ASN A 276 -15.22 33.53 -31.04
CA ASN A 276 -14.70 33.41 -32.40
C ASN A 276 -15.79 32.95 -33.37
N GLY A 277 -16.47 33.90 -34.02
CA GLY A 277 -17.56 33.59 -34.94
C GLY A 277 -18.69 32.84 -34.23
N ASN A 278 -18.94 31.58 -34.63
CA ASN A 278 -19.95 30.71 -34.03
C ASN A 278 -19.41 29.81 -32.91
N GLU A 279 -18.19 30.04 -32.43
CA GLU A 279 -17.55 29.26 -31.37
C GLU A 279 -17.25 30.13 -30.14
N LEU A 280 -17.58 29.61 -28.96
CA LEU A 280 -17.18 30.17 -27.67
C LEU A 280 -16.23 29.22 -26.96
N GLN A 281 -14.98 29.63 -26.79
CA GLN A 281 -13.95 28.86 -26.09
C GLN A 281 -13.78 29.38 -24.66
N ALA A 282 -13.62 28.49 -23.70
CA ALA A 282 -13.31 28.81 -22.30
C ALA A 282 -12.09 28.04 -21.81
N GLU A 283 -11.11 28.79 -21.31
CA GLU A 283 -9.97 28.23 -20.58
C GLU A 283 -10.33 28.08 -19.12
N ILE A 284 -10.26 26.86 -18.60
CA ILE A 284 -10.67 26.53 -17.24
C ILE A 284 -9.59 25.75 -16.48
N SER A 285 -9.57 25.87 -15.16
CA SER A 285 -8.89 24.94 -14.25
C SER A 285 -9.87 24.44 -13.21
N GLN A 286 -9.68 23.20 -12.79
CA GLN A 286 -10.60 22.54 -11.85
C GLN A 286 -9.84 21.49 -11.03
N GLY A 287 -10.15 21.40 -9.74
CA GLY A 287 -9.69 20.31 -8.86
C GLY A 287 -10.85 19.43 -8.36
N ARG A 288 -12.05 19.63 -8.91
CA ARG A 288 -13.30 19.04 -8.41
C ARG A 288 -13.56 17.65 -8.96
N PHE A 289 -13.32 17.44 -10.25
CA PHE A 289 -13.65 16.21 -10.97
C PHE A 289 -12.36 15.48 -11.37
N ARG A 290 -12.23 14.22 -10.95
CA ARG A 290 -11.12 13.35 -11.39
C ARG A 290 -11.21 13.03 -12.90
N ARG A 291 -12.42 12.94 -13.45
CA ARG A 291 -12.67 12.76 -14.89
C ARG A 291 -12.87 14.14 -15.53
N PRO A 292 -11.94 14.63 -16.36
CA PRO A 292 -12.05 15.97 -16.96
C PRO A 292 -13.34 16.16 -17.80
N ILE A 293 -13.88 15.09 -18.37
CA ILE A 293 -15.13 15.15 -19.16
C ILE A 293 -16.32 15.69 -18.35
N LEU A 294 -16.36 15.48 -17.03
CA LEU A 294 -17.42 16.04 -16.17
C LEU A 294 -17.28 17.55 -16.01
N ALA A 295 -16.04 18.05 -15.92
CA ALA A 295 -15.78 19.48 -15.91
C ALA A 295 -16.14 20.11 -17.27
N ILE A 296 -15.82 19.41 -18.37
CA ILE A 296 -16.18 19.82 -19.73
C ILE A 296 -17.70 19.91 -19.89
N ASP A 297 -18.46 18.89 -19.48
CA ASP A 297 -19.92 18.90 -19.57
C ASP A 297 -20.51 20.04 -18.73
N LEU A 298 -20.15 20.13 -17.45
CA LEU A 298 -20.66 21.18 -16.56
C LEU A 298 -20.35 22.58 -17.09
N ALA A 299 -19.11 22.83 -17.52
CA ALA A 299 -18.73 24.12 -18.08
C ALA A 299 -19.47 24.40 -19.39
N SER A 300 -19.64 23.40 -20.25
CA SER A 300 -20.36 23.54 -21.51
C SER A 300 -21.83 23.89 -21.28
N ARG A 301 -22.51 23.27 -20.31
CA ARG A 301 -23.90 23.60 -19.94
C ARG A 301 -24.03 25.04 -19.46
N ILE A 302 -23.15 25.47 -18.55
CA ILE A 302 -23.13 26.85 -18.04
C ILE A 302 -22.92 27.84 -19.17
N ILE A 303 -21.91 27.61 -20.01
CA ILE A 303 -21.63 28.48 -21.15
C ILE A 303 -22.82 28.49 -22.10
N SER A 304 -23.40 27.34 -22.41
CA SER A 304 -24.54 27.24 -23.33
C SER A 304 -25.79 27.96 -22.84
N ASN A 305 -26.05 27.98 -21.53
CA ASN A 305 -27.20 28.67 -20.95
C ASN A 305 -27.05 30.20 -21.03
N ASN A 306 -25.83 30.71 -21.15
CA ASN A 306 -25.55 32.15 -21.24
C ASN A 306 -25.19 32.60 -22.66
N ALA A 307 -24.79 31.68 -23.56
CA ALA A 307 -24.24 32.02 -24.87
C ALA A 307 -25.25 32.73 -25.79
N PRO A 308 -24.80 33.69 -26.61
CA PRO A 308 -25.59 34.30 -27.68
C PRO A 308 -26.15 33.33 -28.73
N THR A 309 -27.13 33.79 -29.52
CA THR A 309 -27.80 32.94 -30.53
C THR A 309 -26.88 32.44 -31.64
N ASP A 310 -25.80 33.16 -31.96
CA ASP A 310 -24.85 32.82 -33.02
C ASP A 310 -23.81 31.77 -32.61
N ILE A 311 -23.72 31.42 -31.32
CA ILE A 311 -22.78 30.40 -30.83
C ILE A 311 -23.37 28.99 -31.03
N GLU A 312 -22.75 28.24 -31.92
CA GLU A 312 -23.12 26.85 -32.28
C GLU A 312 -22.18 25.81 -31.66
N LYS A 313 -20.93 26.21 -31.34
CA LYS A 313 -19.90 25.33 -30.76
C LYS A 313 -19.37 25.91 -29.45
N ILE A 314 -19.13 25.04 -28.49
CA ILE A 314 -18.53 25.37 -27.20
C ILE A 314 -17.28 24.54 -27.03
N THR A 315 -16.18 25.19 -26.70
CA THR A 315 -14.87 24.54 -26.56
C THR A 315 -14.33 24.77 -25.17
N ILE A 316 -14.07 23.71 -24.45
CA ILE A 316 -13.50 23.76 -23.11
C ILE A 316 -12.03 23.36 -23.20
N ILE A 317 -11.16 24.25 -22.73
CA ILE A 317 -9.72 24.07 -22.69
C ILE A 317 -9.34 23.92 -21.21
N ASN A 318 -9.04 22.69 -20.80
CA ASN A 318 -8.61 22.41 -19.43
C ASN A 318 -7.12 22.73 -19.29
N ILE A 319 -6.82 23.61 -18.34
CA ILE A 319 -5.48 24.02 -17.95
C ILE A 319 -5.16 23.40 -16.59
N ASP A 320 -4.06 22.67 -16.51
CA ASP A 320 -3.49 22.19 -15.26
C ASP A 320 -2.05 22.71 -15.11
N ALA A 321 -1.74 23.29 -13.96
CA ALA A 321 -0.46 23.94 -13.68
C ALA A 321 0.03 24.92 -14.77
N GLY A 322 -0.90 25.59 -15.47
CA GLY A 322 -0.59 26.53 -16.56
C GLY A 322 -0.38 25.90 -17.94
N ILE A 323 -0.57 24.59 -18.08
CA ILE A 323 -0.43 23.83 -19.32
C ILE A 323 -1.81 23.35 -19.78
N GLU A 324 -2.12 23.50 -21.07
CA GLU A 324 -3.30 22.88 -21.68
C GLU A 324 -3.15 21.36 -21.66
N THR A 325 -4.02 20.67 -20.92
CA THR A 325 -4.02 19.21 -20.83
C THR A 325 -5.05 18.57 -21.76
N LEU A 326 -6.15 19.28 -22.03
CA LEU A 326 -7.28 18.75 -22.78
C LEU A 326 -8.05 19.89 -23.44
N ARG A 327 -8.44 19.68 -24.69
CA ARG A 327 -9.33 20.57 -25.43
C ARG A 327 -10.44 19.74 -26.04
N ALA A 328 -11.67 20.08 -25.70
CA ALA A 328 -12.85 19.36 -26.14
C ALA A 328 -13.89 20.34 -26.67
N THR A 329 -14.38 20.07 -27.88
CA THR A 329 -15.40 20.88 -28.54
C THR A 329 -16.69 20.10 -28.62
N VAL A 330 -17.80 20.73 -28.25
CA VAL A 330 -19.14 20.17 -28.35
C VAL A 330 -20.04 21.09 -29.15
N SER A 331 -20.85 20.51 -30.04
CA SER A 331 -21.91 21.27 -30.71
C SER A 331 -23.08 21.51 -29.74
N ARG A 332 -23.68 22.70 -29.76
CA ARG A 332 -24.80 23.03 -28.87
C ARG A 332 -25.98 22.05 -28.99
N PRO A 333 -26.37 21.56 -30.19
CA PRO A 333 -27.40 20.52 -30.32
C PRO A 333 -27.04 19.18 -29.67
N ALA A 334 -25.78 18.75 -29.78
CA ALA A 334 -25.30 17.54 -29.12
C ALA A 334 -25.33 17.71 -27.60
N LEU A 335 -24.86 18.84 -27.08
CA LEU A 335 -24.92 19.17 -25.66
C LEU A 335 -26.35 19.16 -25.11
N PHE A 336 -27.31 19.74 -25.84
CA PHE A 336 -28.72 19.71 -25.44
C PHE A 336 -29.25 18.27 -25.36
N SER A 337 -28.87 17.42 -26.32
CA SER A 337 -29.29 16.02 -26.35
C SER A 337 -28.66 15.21 -25.21
N ALA A 338 -27.37 15.45 -24.94
CA ALA A 338 -26.62 14.80 -23.88
C ALA A 338 -27.11 15.20 -22.48
N ALA A 339 -27.36 16.50 -22.25
CA ALA A 339 -27.90 17.00 -20.98
C ALA A 339 -29.25 16.36 -20.63
N LEU A 340 -30.09 16.02 -21.61
CA LEU A 340 -31.34 15.30 -21.39
C LEU A 340 -31.15 13.82 -21.01
N ARG A 341 -30.00 13.22 -21.33
CA ARG A 341 -29.65 11.81 -21.04
C ARG A 341 -28.81 11.64 -19.77
N GLY A 342 -28.28 12.72 -19.21
CA GLY A 342 -27.50 12.73 -17.96
C GLY A 342 -26.18 13.48 -18.10
N GLY A 343 -25.58 13.52 -19.28
CA GLY A 343 -24.37 14.29 -19.55
C GLY A 343 -23.65 13.87 -20.80
N LEU A 344 -22.55 14.56 -21.09
CA LEU A 344 -21.70 14.26 -22.25
C LEU A 344 -20.95 12.95 -22.04
N ASP A 345 -21.00 12.11 -23.07
CA ASP A 345 -20.05 11.02 -23.25
C ASP A 345 -18.85 11.49 -24.09
N GLU A 346 -17.74 10.73 -24.03
CA GLU A 346 -16.55 11.02 -24.83
C GLU A 346 -16.84 11.00 -26.34
N SER A 347 -17.88 10.29 -26.79
CA SER A 347 -18.34 10.30 -28.18
C SER A 347 -19.12 11.55 -28.59
N ASP A 348 -19.62 12.35 -27.63
CA ASP A 348 -20.38 13.57 -27.90
C ASP A 348 -19.47 14.79 -28.13
N VAL A 349 -18.16 14.64 -27.89
CA VAL A 349 -17.17 15.72 -28.00
C VAL A 349 -16.07 15.40 -29.02
N GLU A 350 -15.58 16.44 -29.68
CA GLU A 350 -14.41 16.36 -30.54
C GLU A 350 -13.18 16.79 -29.73
N PHE A 351 -12.27 15.84 -29.49
CA PHE A 351 -10.98 16.13 -28.88
C PHE A 351 -9.98 16.57 -29.95
N SER A 352 -9.44 17.77 -29.81
CA SER A 352 -8.40 18.28 -30.72
C SER A 352 -7.06 18.29 -30.02
N THR A 353 -6.04 17.71 -30.65
CA THR A 353 -4.65 17.93 -30.24
C THR A 353 -4.15 19.25 -30.81
N SER A 354 -3.41 20.01 -30.01
CA SER A 354 -2.64 21.16 -30.47
C SER A 354 -1.52 20.67 -31.41
N ASP A 355 -1.83 20.44 -32.69
CA ASP A 355 -0.83 20.14 -33.72
C ASP A 355 -0.01 21.39 -34.14
N SER A 356 -0.29 22.56 -33.54
CA SER A 356 0.40 23.82 -33.84
C SER A 356 1.78 23.99 -33.20
N LEU A 357 2.32 23.00 -32.48
CA LEU A 357 3.69 23.04 -31.94
C LEU A 357 4.75 22.41 -32.86
N VAL A 358 4.39 21.97 -34.07
CA VAL A 358 5.34 21.52 -35.10
C VAL A 358 5.25 22.42 -36.33
N ARG A 359 5.67 23.68 -36.21
CA ARG A 359 6.22 24.54 -37.27
C ARG A 359 6.49 25.93 -36.70
N GLY A 360 7.73 26.13 -36.27
CA GLY A 360 8.36 27.41 -35.98
C GLY A 360 9.84 27.28 -36.23
#